data_AF-A0A954TJD7-F1
#
_entry.id   AF-A0A954TJD7-F1
#
_cell.length_a   1.000
_cell.length_b   1.000
_cell.length_c   1.000
_cell.angle_alpha   90.00
_cell.angle_beta   90.00
_cell.angle_gamma   90.00
#
_symmetry.space_group_name_H-M   'P 1'
#
loop_
_entity.id
_entity.type
_entity.pdbx_description
1 polymer ?
#
loop_
_entity_poly.entity_id
_entity_poly.type
_entity_poly.pdbx_seq_one_letter_code
_entity_poly.pdbx_strand_id
1 'polypeptide(L)'
;RDAEMTDNRKFQRQDAALWLGLEQILGDDSSVSYNSLEQKNLAYLMNCLNRWLVRWEEELAYKLLSTLEFQNDSHYIKFNSAALLRSDHKTTVESLSLAINSTIMSPNEAREKLDMLPYDGGDTHQNPAITPGGSAMETDTVVVDTGNAAVVARLQHLIGVEARRVEQAASKGRNYVGWVDAFYADNWEPKLANWFEELGIDRDAASTYCRESKRRLLDVCDYSTNDTLASNISKCVSTWKNRANTIGVVANV
;
A
#
# COMPACT_ATOMS: atom_id res chain seq x y z
N ARG A 1 10.66 50.65 45.04
CA ARG A 1 10.14 51.64 44.07
C ARG A 1 10.49 51.28 42.62
N ASP A 2 11.75 51.05 42.25
CA ASP A 2 12.09 50.62 40.87
C ASP A 2 11.60 49.20 40.52
N ALA A 3 11.57 48.30 41.51
CA ALA A 3 10.98 46.96 41.36
C ALA A 3 9.47 47.03 41.03
N GLU A 4 8.71 47.86 41.75
CA GLU A 4 7.25 48.03 41.54
C GLU A 4 6.92 48.63 40.17
N MET A 5 7.78 49.52 39.64
CA MET A 5 7.62 50.06 38.28
C MET A 5 7.86 48.98 37.22
N THR A 6 8.80 48.07 37.47
CA THR A 6 9.12 46.95 36.58
C THR A 6 7.98 45.93 36.57
N ASP A 7 7.38 45.66 37.73
CA ASP A 7 6.24 44.75 37.84
C ASP A 7 4.98 45.32 37.17
N ASN A 8 4.72 46.62 37.32
CA ASN A 8 3.64 47.30 36.56
C ASN A 8 3.84 47.18 35.05
N ARG A 9 5.08 47.29 34.54
CA ARG A 9 5.38 47.09 33.12
C ARG A 9 5.18 45.65 32.67
N LYS A 10 5.41 44.65 33.53
CA LYS A 10 5.10 43.24 33.24
C LYS A 10 3.59 43.02 33.14
N PHE A 11 2.82 43.61 34.05
CA PHE A 11 1.36 43.53 34.03
C PHE A 11 0.76 44.20 32.79
N GLN A 12 1.16 45.44 32.47
CA GLN A 12 0.71 46.13 31.25
C GLN A 12 1.04 45.36 29.97
N ARG A 13 2.20 44.71 29.96
CA ARG A 13 2.59 43.81 28.88
C ARG A 13 1.58 42.65 28.79
N GLN A 14 1.30 41.94 29.88
CA GLN A 14 0.33 40.83 29.88
C GLN A 14 -1.08 41.28 29.44
N ASP A 15 -1.54 42.45 29.88
CA ASP A 15 -2.83 43.01 29.46
C ASP A 15 -2.90 43.22 27.94
N ALA A 16 -1.84 43.78 27.34
CA ALA A 16 -1.79 43.98 25.88
C ALA A 16 -1.79 42.65 25.11
N ALA A 17 -1.18 41.60 25.67
CA ALA A 17 -1.17 40.26 25.08
C ALA A 17 -2.57 39.64 25.09
N LEU A 18 -3.33 39.85 26.16
CA LEU A 18 -4.67 39.34 26.34
C LEU A 18 -5.65 39.88 25.29
N TRP A 19 -5.48 41.15 24.87
CA TRP A 19 -6.27 41.73 23.78
C TRP A 19 -6.10 41.00 22.44
N LEU A 20 -4.95 40.36 22.24
CA LEU A 20 -4.64 39.56 21.04
C LEU A 20 -4.94 38.08 21.22
N GLY A 21 -5.44 37.65 22.38
CA GLY A 21 -5.66 36.23 22.71
C GLY A 21 -4.36 35.46 22.97
N LEU A 22 -3.30 36.15 23.38
CA LEU A 22 -2.02 35.55 23.76
C LEU A 22 -1.97 35.33 25.26
N GLU A 23 -1.68 34.11 25.71
CA GLU A 23 -1.55 33.79 27.14
C GLU A 23 -0.22 34.26 27.75
N GLN A 24 0.83 34.42 26.93
CA GLN A 24 2.12 34.97 27.37
C GLN A 24 2.81 35.71 26.22
N ILE A 25 3.57 36.76 26.55
CA ILE A 25 4.34 37.52 25.56
C ILE A 25 5.64 36.80 25.19
N LEU A 26 5.91 36.82 23.88
CA LEU A 26 7.19 36.46 23.28
C LEU A 26 8.33 37.27 23.92
N GLY A 27 9.27 36.59 24.60
CA GLY A 27 10.49 37.21 25.12
C GLY A 27 10.52 37.51 26.62
N ASP A 28 9.53 37.07 27.41
CA ASP A 28 9.70 36.96 28.86
C ASP A 28 10.33 35.61 29.20
N ASP A 29 11.68 35.56 29.18
CA ASP A 29 12.49 34.36 29.40
C ASP A 29 12.60 33.99 30.90
N SER A 30 11.46 33.94 31.58
CA SER A 30 11.37 33.42 32.95
C SER A 30 11.52 31.89 32.91
N SER A 31 12.75 31.39 32.72
CA SER A 31 13.17 29.97 32.69
C SER A 31 12.04 28.98 32.40
N VAL A 32 11.45 29.08 31.22
CA VAL A 32 10.36 28.19 30.84
C VAL A 32 10.99 26.87 30.38
N SER A 33 10.71 25.77 31.07
CA SER A 33 11.11 24.44 30.61
C SER A 33 10.61 24.17 29.18
N TYR A 34 11.38 23.45 28.36
CA TYR A 34 11.01 23.14 26.97
C TYR A 34 9.59 22.54 26.84
N ASN A 35 9.19 21.64 27.74
CA ASN A 35 7.83 21.09 27.75
C ASN A 35 6.74 22.16 27.96
N SER A 36 7.04 23.18 28.76
CA SER A 36 6.12 24.30 28.98
C SER A 36 6.11 25.27 27.79
N LEU A 37 7.21 25.37 27.03
CA LEU A 37 7.26 26.14 25.79
C LEU A 37 6.41 25.50 24.68
N GLU A 38 6.43 24.17 24.56
CA GLU A 38 5.60 23.44 23.60
C GLU A 38 4.11 23.63 23.87
N GLN A 39 3.69 23.48 25.14
CA GLN A 39 2.30 23.75 25.54
C GLN A 39 1.88 25.20 25.26
N LYS A 40 2.80 26.17 25.45
CA LYS A 40 2.56 27.58 25.11
C LYS A 40 2.43 27.81 23.62
N ASN A 41 3.25 27.15 22.79
CA ASN A 41 3.15 27.25 21.34
C ASN A 41 1.82 26.68 20.83
N LEU A 42 1.34 25.60 21.44
CA LEU A 42 0.02 25.03 21.15
C LEU A 42 -1.10 26.00 21.56
N ALA A 43 -1.05 26.56 22.77
CA ALA A 43 -2.03 27.55 23.22
C ALA A 43 -2.05 28.79 22.32
N TYR A 44 -0.88 29.26 21.87
CA TYR A 44 -0.77 30.35 20.90
C TYR A 44 -1.47 30.03 19.58
N LEU A 45 -1.23 28.82 19.05
CA LEU A 45 -1.87 28.36 17.82
C LEU A 45 -3.39 28.33 17.98
N MET A 46 -3.90 27.66 19.03
CA MET A 46 -5.33 27.46 19.23
C MET A 46 -6.09 28.77 19.51
N ASN A 47 -5.58 29.60 20.41
CA ASN A 47 -6.31 30.76 20.93
C ASN A 47 -6.18 32.00 20.04
N CYS A 48 -5.05 32.18 19.35
CA CYS A 48 -4.78 33.38 18.57
C CYS A 48 -4.70 33.07 17.08
N LEU A 49 -3.72 32.26 16.67
CA LEU A 49 -3.34 32.14 15.27
C LEU A 49 -4.42 31.46 14.43
N ASN A 50 -5.05 30.40 14.95
CA ASN A 50 -6.03 29.60 14.22
C ASN A 50 -7.20 30.45 13.70
N ARG A 51 -7.69 31.40 14.51
CA ARG A 51 -8.76 32.32 14.10
C ARG A 51 -8.38 33.15 12.87
N TRP A 52 -7.12 33.58 12.78
CA TRP A 52 -6.63 34.37 11.65
C TRP A 52 -6.34 33.50 10.44
N LEU A 53 -5.77 32.31 10.64
CA LEU A 53 -5.51 31.35 9.56
C LEU A 53 -6.80 30.96 8.85
N VAL A 54 -7.83 30.56 9.59
CA VAL A 54 -9.14 30.18 8.99
C VAL A 54 -9.75 31.35 8.21
N ARG A 55 -9.72 32.57 8.76
CA ARG A 55 -10.20 33.76 8.03
C ARG A 55 -9.44 34.00 6.73
N TRP A 56 -8.13 33.81 6.75
CA TRP A 56 -7.32 33.95 5.54
C TRP A 56 -7.59 32.82 4.55
N GLU A 57 -7.79 31.59 5.01
CA GLU A 57 -8.17 30.45 4.17
C GLU A 57 -9.51 30.70 3.47
N GLU A 58 -10.53 31.15 4.21
CA GLU A 58 -11.85 31.51 3.67
C GLU A 58 -11.75 32.64 2.63
N GLU A 59 -10.99 33.71 2.93
CA GLU A 59 -10.79 34.83 2.02
C GLU A 59 -9.99 34.45 0.76
N LEU A 60 -8.99 33.57 0.90
CA LEU A 60 -8.21 33.04 -0.21
C LEU A 60 -9.07 32.13 -1.07
N ALA A 61 -9.86 31.24 -0.46
CA ALA A 61 -10.80 30.38 -1.17
C ALA A 61 -11.80 31.22 -1.97
N TYR A 62 -12.36 32.29 -1.37
CA TYR A 62 -13.32 33.16 -2.05
C TYR A 62 -12.72 33.94 -3.23
N LYS A 63 -11.44 34.36 -3.13
CA LYS A 63 -10.80 35.23 -4.15
C LYS A 63 -10.03 34.48 -5.23
N LEU A 64 -9.46 33.31 -4.90
CA LEU A 64 -8.57 32.57 -5.78
C LEU A 64 -9.28 31.42 -6.51
N LEU A 65 -10.28 30.79 -5.90
CA LEU A 65 -11.00 29.69 -6.54
C LEU A 65 -11.99 30.25 -7.56
N SER A 66 -12.08 29.60 -8.72
CA SER A 66 -13.15 29.87 -9.67
C SER A 66 -14.50 29.50 -9.05
N THR A 67 -15.58 30.19 -9.47
CA THR A 67 -16.95 29.89 -9.01
C THR A 67 -17.33 28.43 -9.20
N LEU A 68 -16.81 27.78 -10.24
CA LEU A 68 -17.03 26.37 -10.56
C LEU A 68 -16.24 25.45 -9.60
N GLU A 69 -15.00 25.81 -9.27
CA GLU A 69 -14.14 25.03 -8.36
C GLU A 69 -14.65 25.07 -6.92
N PHE A 70 -15.15 26.24 -6.50
CA PHE A 70 -15.75 26.47 -5.18
C PHE A 70 -17.09 25.75 -5.01
N GLN A 71 -17.97 25.76 -6.03
CA GLN A 71 -19.27 25.07 -5.96
C GLN A 71 -19.14 23.54 -5.95
N ASN A 72 -18.12 23.01 -6.63
CA ASN A 72 -17.89 21.57 -6.71
C ASN A 72 -17.03 21.02 -5.56
N ASP A 73 -16.62 21.87 -4.61
CA ASP A 73 -15.74 21.53 -3.48
C ASP A 73 -14.48 20.75 -3.91
N SER A 74 -13.98 21.09 -5.10
CA SER A 74 -12.94 20.34 -5.78
C SER A 74 -11.52 20.67 -5.27
N HIS A 75 -11.37 21.86 -4.69
CA HIS A 75 -10.09 22.40 -4.25
C HIS A 75 -10.28 23.15 -2.93
N TYR A 76 -9.34 22.98 -2.02
CA TYR A 76 -9.30 23.71 -0.75
C TYR A 76 -7.92 24.34 -0.55
N ILE A 77 -7.88 25.45 0.17
CA ILE A 77 -6.66 26.16 0.55
C ILE A 77 -6.55 26.08 2.06
N LYS A 78 -5.44 25.54 2.56
CA LYS A 78 -5.19 25.38 4.00
C LYS A 78 -3.73 25.66 4.34
N PHE A 79 -3.49 26.35 5.44
CA PHE A 79 -2.16 26.59 5.97
C PHE A 79 -1.64 25.36 6.71
N ASN A 80 -0.39 24.99 6.42
CA ASN A 80 0.28 23.90 7.12
C ASN A 80 0.73 24.34 8.52
N SER A 81 -0.14 24.10 9.51
CA SER A 81 0.13 24.37 10.94
C SER A 81 1.08 23.35 11.59
N ALA A 82 1.33 22.20 10.93
CA ALA A 82 2.24 21.17 11.41
C ALA A 82 3.70 21.64 11.48
N ALA A 83 4.06 22.70 10.76
CA ALA A 83 5.38 23.32 10.89
C ALA A 83 5.58 23.96 12.28
N LEU A 84 4.53 24.55 12.86
CA LEU A 84 4.56 25.15 14.20
C LEU A 84 4.48 24.07 15.30
N LEU A 85 3.73 23.00 15.02
CA LEU A 85 3.55 21.84 15.90
C LEU A 85 4.60 20.74 15.68
N ARG A 86 5.67 20.99 14.90
CA ARG A 86 6.65 19.95 14.54
C ARG A 86 7.30 19.32 15.77
N SER A 87 7.42 20.05 16.88
CA SER A 87 7.89 19.52 18.17
C SER A 87 6.99 18.40 18.70
N ASP A 88 5.68 18.48 18.45
CA ASP A 88 4.65 17.53 18.92
C ASP A 88 4.20 16.56 17.82
N HIS A 89 4.90 16.53 16.67
CA HIS A 89 4.55 15.61 15.59
C HIS A 89 4.62 14.14 16.03
N LYS A 90 5.50 13.84 17.00
CA LYS A 90 5.60 12.50 17.58
C LYS A 90 4.33 12.09 18.30
N THR A 91 3.77 12.94 19.18
CA THR A 91 2.57 12.60 19.93
C THR A 91 1.34 12.55 19.03
N THR A 92 1.26 13.43 18.02
CA THR A 92 0.18 13.39 17.03
C THR A 92 0.22 12.08 16.24
N VAL A 93 1.37 11.65 15.75
CA VAL A 93 1.54 10.35 15.08
C VAL A 93 1.24 9.18 16.03
N GLU A 94 1.68 9.25 17.29
CA GLU A 94 1.38 8.22 18.30
C GLU A 94 -0.13 8.13 18.60
N SER A 95 -0.82 9.26 18.72
CA SER A 95 -2.27 9.31 18.95
C SER A 95 -3.06 8.78 17.76
N LEU A 96 -2.65 9.12 16.53
CA LEU A 96 -3.25 8.61 15.31
C LEU A 96 -2.99 7.11 15.14
N SER A 97 -1.77 6.64 15.42
CA SER A 97 -1.43 5.22 15.43
C SER A 97 -2.27 4.44 16.45
N LEU A 98 -2.45 4.99 17.66
CA LEU A 98 -3.33 4.40 18.67
C LEU A 98 -4.80 4.36 18.18
N ALA A 99 -5.28 5.42 17.54
CA ALA A 99 -6.65 5.48 17.01
C ALA A 99 -6.89 4.46 15.88
N ILE A 100 -5.94 4.30 14.96
CA ILE A 100 -5.98 3.29 13.88
C ILE A 100 -5.95 1.88 14.49
N ASN A 101 -5.02 1.63 15.42
CA ASN A 101 -4.93 0.33 16.10
C ASN A 101 -6.18 0.01 16.92
N SER A 102 -6.83 1.02 17.49
CA SER A 102 -8.10 0.85 18.22
C SER A 102 -9.31 0.75 17.30
N THR A 103 -9.12 0.77 15.97
CA THR A 103 -10.18 0.77 14.96
C THR A 103 -11.20 1.92 15.11
N ILE A 104 -10.77 3.02 15.75
CA ILE A 104 -11.58 4.24 15.94
C ILE A 104 -11.56 5.10 14.68
N MET A 105 -10.48 5.02 13.90
CA MET A 105 -10.22 5.85 12.73
C MET A 105 -9.61 5.00 11.61
N SER A 106 -9.96 5.29 10.37
CA SER A 106 -9.34 4.64 9.21
C SER A 106 -7.96 5.25 8.89
N PRO A 107 -7.05 4.49 8.25
CA PRO A 107 -5.79 5.05 7.76
C PRO A 107 -5.95 6.28 6.86
N ASN A 108 -7.00 6.34 6.04
CA ASN A 108 -7.28 7.50 5.18
C ASN A 108 -7.77 8.72 5.96
N GLU A 109 -8.61 8.54 6.98
CA GLU A 109 -9.01 9.63 7.89
C GLU A 109 -7.81 10.19 8.68
N ALA A 110 -6.88 9.32 9.09
CA ALA A 110 -5.65 9.75 9.73
C ALA A 110 -4.73 10.53 8.76
N ARG A 111 -4.70 10.17 7.48
CA ARG A 111 -3.96 10.88 6.44
C ARG A 111 -4.59 12.22 6.10
N GLU A 112 -5.91 12.30 6.06
CA GLU A 112 -6.64 13.56 5.90
C GLU A 112 -6.28 14.54 7.02
N LYS A 113 -6.22 14.08 8.28
CA LYS A 113 -5.76 14.90 9.41
C LYS A 113 -4.32 15.38 9.31
N LEU A 114 -3.50 14.66 8.57
CA LEU A 114 -2.11 15.02 8.27
C LEU A 114 -1.96 15.78 6.94
N ASP A 115 -3.07 16.17 6.31
CA ASP A 115 -3.11 16.82 4.99
C ASP A 115 -2.38 16.00 3.90
N MET A 116 -2.47 14.67 3.99
CA MET A 116 -1.91 13.73 3.02
C MET A 116 -3.01 13.17 2.12
N LEU A 117 -2.68 12.97 0.84
CA LEU A 117 -3.58 12.34 -0.12
C LEU A 117 -4.00 10.94 0.35
N PRO A 118 -5.28 10.57 0.20
CA PRO A 118 -5.77 9.21 0.49
C PRO A 118 -5.14 8.21 -0.48
N TYR A 119 -5.14 6.93 -0.09
CA TYR A 119 -4.71 5.84 -0.94
C TYR A 119 -5.75 4.72 -0.96
N ASP A 120 -5.74 3.92 -2.02
CA ASP A 120 -6.69 2.85 -2.24
C ASP A 120 -6.54 1.74 -1.17
N GLY A 121 -7.65 1.31 -0.57
CA GLY A 121 -7.68 0.36 0.55
C GLY A 121 -7.46 0.94 1.96
N GLY A 122 -7.25 2.27 2.07
CA GLY A 122 -7.05 2.97 3.35
C GLY A 122 -8.32 3.29 4.14
N ASP A 123 -9.51 3.01 3.60
CA ASP A 123 -10.81 3.26 4.27
C ASP A 123 -11.23 2.11 5.19
N THR A 124 -10.49 1.00 5.16
CA THR A 124 -10.80 -0.18 5.96
C THR A 124 -10.34 0.01 7.41
N HIS A 125 -11.25 -0.19 8.36
CA HIS A 125 -10.95 -0.15 9.80
C HIS A 125 -10.33 -1.48 10.24
N GLN A 126 -9.14 -1.77 9.72
CA GLN A 126 -8.42 -3.00 10.04
C GLN A 126 -7.24 -2.70 10.94
N ASN A 127 -7.19 -3.39 12.08
CA ASN A 127 -5.97 -3.47 12.86
C ASN A 127 -5.28 -4.82 12.54
N PRO A 128 -4.06 -4.81 11.95
CA PRO A 128 -3.31 -6.02 11.62
C PRO A 128 -2.95 -6.89 12.85
N ALA A 129 -3.02 -6.33 14.07
CA ALA A 129 -2.74 -7.06 15.31
C ALA A 129 -3.93 -7.86 15.87
N ILE A 130 -5.18 -7.51 15.54
CA ILE A 130 -6.40 -8.18 16.08
C ILE A 130 -7.31 -8.76 15.00
N THR A 131 -7.15 -8.38 13.74
CA THR A 131 -7.94 -8.94 12.63
C THR A 131 -7.02 -9.62 11.61
N PRO A 132 -6.67 -10.91 11.78
CA PRO A 132 -6.05 -11.68 10.72
C PRO A 132 -7.14 -12.04 9.69
N GLY A 133 -7.40 -11.16 8.72
CA GLY A 133 -8.14 -11.53 7.49
C GLY A 133 -9.55 -10.94 7.28
N GLY A 134 -9.85 -9.74 7.77
CA GLY A 134 -11.17 -9.11 7.59
C GLY A 134 -11.25 -8.18 6.37
N SER A 135 -11.06 -8.70 5.16
CA SER A 135 -11.22 -7.93 3.90
C SER A 135 -12.60 -7.27 3.83
N ALA A 136 -12.66 -5.95 3.72
CA ALA A 136 -13.88 -5.23 3.40
C ALA A 136 -13.55 -4.21 2.31
N MET A 137 -13.84 -4.54 1.06
CA MET A 137 -14.15 -3.53 0.05
C MET A 137 -14.98 -4.17 -1.07
N GLU A 138 -16.29 -3.89 -1.04
CA GLU A 138 -17.12 -3.84 -2.24
C GLU A 138 -16.74 -2.55 -2.98
N THR A 139 -16.11 -2.68 -4.15
CA THR A 139 -16.19 -1.69 -5.23
C THR A 139 -16.41 -2.48 -6.51
N ASP A 140 -17.35 -2.01 -7.34
CA ASP A 140 -17.72 -2.59 -8.63
C ASP A 140 -16.52 -2.51 -9.60
N THR A 141 -15.63 -3.49 -9.51
CA THR A 141 -14.75 -3.94 -10.58
C THR A 141 -14.80 -5.46 -10.56
N VAL A 142 -15.40 -6.03 -11.61
CA VAL A 142 -15.47 -7.46 -12.00
C VAL A 142 -15.03 -8.41 -10.88
N VAL A 143 -16.01 -8.99 -10.20
CA VAL A 143 -15.89 -10.01 -9.13
C VAL A 143 -14.78 -11.02 -9.45
N VAL A 144 -13.58 -10.83 -8.90
CA VAL A 144 -12.55 -11.89 -8.91
C VAL A 144 -12.84 -12.78 -7.71
N ASP A 145 -13.61 -13.81 -8.00
CA ASP A 145 -14.03 -14.89 -7.11
C ASP A 145 -12.89 -15.35 -6.19
N THR A 146 -13.11 -15.38 -4.88
CA THR A 146 -12.12 -15.82 -3.87
C THR A 146 -11.65 -17.28 -4.11
N GLY A 147 -12.41 -18.06 -4.90
CA GLY A 147 -12.00 -19.36 -5.43
C GLY A 147 -10.82 -19.29 -6.41
N ASN A 148 -10.68 -18.20 -7.19
CA ASN A 148 -9.70 -18.07 -8.27
C ASN A 148 -8.27 -17.94 -7.75
N ALA A 149 -8.06 -17.25 -6.62
CA ALA A 149 -6.73 -17.13 -6.02
C ALA A 149 -6.21 -18.50 -5.52
N ALA A 150 -7.09 -19.34 -4.97
CA ALA A 150 -6.74 -20.69 -4.54
C ALA A 150 -6.45 -21.63 -5.73
N VAL A 151 -7.23 -21.53 -6.81
CA VAL A 151 -7.02 -22.26 -8.06
C VAL A 151 -5.68 -21.85 -8.70
N VAL A 152 -5.40 -20.56 -8.81
CA VAL A 152 -4.14 -20.04 -9.35
C VAL A 152 -2.94 -20.45 -8.49
N ALA A 153 -3.05 -20.41 -7.16
CA ALA A 153 -1.98 -20.86 -6.26
C ALA A 153 -1.69 -22.37 -6.41
N ARG A 154 -2.74 -23.20 -6.57
CA ARG A 154 -2.58 -24.64 -6.80
C ARG A 154 -1.98 -24.92 -8.19
N LEU A 155 -2.41 -24.22 -9.24
CA LEU A 155 -1.81 -24.32 -10.58
C LEU A 155 -0.34 -23.91 -10.59
N GLN A 156 0.03 -22.82 -9.92
CA GLN A 156 1.43 -22.39 -9.77
C GLN A 156 2.27 -23.46 -9.06
N HIS A 157 1.73 -24.12 -8.04
CA HIS A 157 2.41 -25.22 -7.36
C HIS A 157 2.67 -26.40 -8.31
N LEU A 158 1.65 -26.82 -9.07
CA LEU A 158 1.74 -27.96 -9.99
C LEU A 158 2.71 -27.71 -11.14
N ILE A 159 2.65 -26.52 -11.74
CA ILE A 159 3.61 -26.08 -12.78
C ILE A 159 5.02 -25.96 -12.19
N GLY A 160 5.13 -25.58 -10.91
CA GLY A 160 6.39 -25.61 -10.16
C GLY A 160 6.96 -27.02 -9.97
N VAL A 161 6.11 -28.05 -9.86
CA VAL A 161 6.55 -29.45 -9.80
C VAL A 161 7.04 -29.92 -11.17
N GLU A 162 6.36 -29.55 -12.25
CA GLU A 162 6.78 -29.82 -13.63
C GLU A 162 8.18 -29.22 -13.90
N ALA A 163 8.31 -27.92 -13.63
CA ALA A 163 9.54 -27.14 -13.71
C ALA A 163 10.74 -27.86 -13.06
N ARG A 164 10.59 -28.28 -11.80
CA ARG A 164 11.64 -28.96 -11.05
C ARG A 164 12.03 -30.30 -11.66
N ARG A 165 11.06 -31.07 -12.17
CA ARG A 165 11.32 -32.38 -12.79
C ARG A 165 12.05 -32.23 -14.12
N VAL A 166 11.68 -31.22 -14.90
CA VAL A 166 12.33 -30.87 -16.17
C VAL A 166 13.78 -30.42 -15.93
N GLU A 167 14.03 -29.58 -14.92
CA GLU A 167 15.40 -29.20 -14.52
C GLU A 167 16.24 -30.38 -14.01
N GLN A 168 15.63 -31.30 -13.24
CA GLN A 168 16.31 -32.52 -12.77
C GLN A 168 16.61 -33.51 -13.90
N ALA A 169 15.81 -33.53 -14.97
CA ALA A 169 16.09 -34.34 -16.15
C ALA A 169 17.20 -33.71 -17.01
N ALA A 170 17.21 -32.38 -17.11
CA ALA A 170 18.25 -31.63 -17.81
C ALA A 170 19.65 -31.86 -17.20
N SER A 171 19.74 -31.96 -15.86
CA SER A 171 21.03 -32.22 -15.17
C SER A 171 21.56 -33.64 -15.35
N LYS A 172 20.71 -34.60 -15.76
CA LYS A 172 21.10 -36.01 -15.98
C LYS A 172 21.64 -36.27 -17.39
N GLY A 173 21.48 -35.33 -18.32
CA GLY A 173 22.21 -35.25 -19.61
C GLY A 173 22.04 -36.40 -20.61
N ARG A 174 21.30 -37.47 -20.28
CA ARG A 174 21.18 -38.67 -21.13
C ARG A 174 19.79 -38.76 -21.76
N ASN A 175 19.74 -38.56 -23.07
CA ASN A 175 18.56 -38.64 -23.93
C ASN A 175 17.35 -37.82 -23.42
N TYR A 176 17.59 -36.52 -23.21
CA TYR A 176 16.59 -35.59 -22.71
C TYR A 176 15.37 -35.47 -23.63
N VAL A 177 15.56 -35.48 -24.95
CA VAL A 177 14.47 -35.38 -25.94
C VAL A 177 13.52 -36.58 -25.83
N GLY A 178 14.04 -37.81 -25.80
CA GLY A 178 13.21 -39.00 -25.61
C GLY A 178 12.56 -39.06 -24.23
N TRP A 179 13.21 -38.50 -23.20
CA TRP A 179 12.62 -38.38 -21.87
C TRP A 179 11.45 -37.39 -21.84
N VAL A 180 11.57 -36.23 -22.52
CA VAL A 180 10.50 -35.23 -22.63
C VAL A 180 9.29 -35.84 -23.34
N ASP A 181 9.49 -36.57 -24.44
CA ASP A 181 8.41 -37.25 -25.15
C ASP A 181 7.67 -38.26 -24.25
N ALA A 182 8.39 -39.12 -23.54
CA ALA A 182 7.80 -40.09 -22.61
C ALA A 182 7.14 -39.42 -21.39
N PHE A 183 7.70 -38.33 -20.87
CA PHE A 183 7.19 -37.62 -19.70
C PHE A 183 5.80 -37.03 -19.96
N TYR A 184 5.63 -36.33 -21.09
CA TYR A 184 4.35 -35.73 -21.45
C TYR A 184 3.34 -36.79 -21.92
N ALA A 185 3.75 -37.80 -22.70
CA ALA A 185 2.85 -38.81 -23.24
C ALA A 185 2.33 -39.82 -22.19
N ASP A 186 3.18 -40.33 -21.30
CA ASP A 186 2.81 -41.46 -20.44
C ASP A 186 2.28 -41.04 -19.06
N ASN A 187 2.62 -39.83 -18.59
CA ASN A 187 2.48 -39.53 -17.16
C ASN A 187 1.95 -38.15 -16.82
N TRP A 188 2.30 -37.10 -17.57
CA TRP A 188 2.00 -35.73 -17.17
C TRP A 188 0.67 -35.21 -17.72
N GLU A 189 0.39 -35.42 -19.01
CA GLU A 189 -0.86 -35.01 -19.65
C GLU A 189 -2.12 -35.56 -18.96
N PRO A 190 -2.24 -36.86 -18.62
CA PRO A 190 -3.43 -37.39 -17.93
C PRO A 190 -3.55 -36.90 -16.48
N LYS A 191 -2.42 -36.68 -15.78
CA LYS A 191 -2.44 -36.16 -14.40
C LYS A 191 -2.88 -34.70 -14.36
N LEU A 192 -2.37 -33.91 -15.30
CA LEU A 192 -2.73 -32.50 -15.43
C LEU A 192 -4.19 -32.36 -15.87
N ALA A 193 -4.69 -33.20 -16.77
CA ALA A 193 -6.10 -33.25 -17.14
C ALA A 193 -7.03 -33.56 -15.95
N ASN A 194 -6.70 -34.58 -15.13
CA ASN A 194 -7.50 -34.92 -13.95
C ASN A 194 -7.49 -33.78 -12.91
N TRP A 195 -6.37 -33.09 -12.75
CA TRP A 195 -6.29 -31.94 -11.86
C TRP A 195 -7.04 -30.72 -12.37
N PHE A 196 -7.09 -30.50 -13.68
CA PHE A 196 -7.90 -29.45 -14.28
C PHE A 196 -9.39 -29.74 -14.11
N GLU A 197 -9.80 -31.02 -14.22
CA GLU A 197 -11.15 -31.48 -13.93
C GLU A 197 -11.53 -31.28 -12.45
N GLU A 198 -10.63 -31.58 -11.50
CA GLU A 198 -10.82 -31.27 -10.06
C GLU A 198 -10.96 -29.77 -9.77
N LEU A 199 -10.41 -28.91 -10.63
CA LEU A 199 -10.41 -27.45 -10.49
C LEU A 199 -11.53 -26.79 -11.31
N GLY A 200 -12.34 -27.55 -12.05
CA GLY A 200 -13.43 -27.03 -12.89
C GLY A 200 -12.97 -26.35 -14.18
N ILE A 201 -11.73 -26.59 -14.63
CA ILE A 201 -11.15 -26.02 -15.85
C ILE A 201 -11.32 -27.03 -17.00
N ASP A 202 -11.62 -26.52 -18.20
CA ASP A 202 -11.80 -27.34 -19.40
C ASP A 202 -10.58 -28.24 -19.69
N ARG A 203 -10.87 -29.50 -20.06
CA ARG A 203 -9.87 -30.57 -20.29
C ARG A 203 -8.97 -30.24 -21.48
N ASP A 204 -9.47 -29.47 -22.43
CA ASP A 204 -8.74 -29.12 -23.64
C ASP A 204 -7.63 -28.08 -23.38
N ALA A 205 -7.79 -27.26 -22.33
CA ALA A 205 -6.77 -26.31 -21.89
C ALA A 205 -5.51 -27.00 -21.37
N ALA A 206 -5.67 -28.14 -20.67
CA ALA A 206 -4.58 -28.98 -20.19
C ALA A 206 -3.73 -29.54 -21.34
N SER A 207 -4.39 -30.10 -22.37
CA SER A 207 -3.70 -30.66 -23.54
C SER A 207 -2.94 -29.59 -24.33
N THR A 208 -3.54 -28.40 -24.45
CA THR A 208 -2.96 -27.25 -25.16
C THR A 208 -1.72 -26.73 -24.44
N TYR A 209 -1.78 -26.61 -23.10
CA TYR A 209 -0.63 -26.22 -22.28
C TYR A 209 0.53 -27.22 -22.41
N CYS A 210 0.26 -28.53 -22.29
CA CYS A 210 1.27 -29.57 -22.43
C CYS A 210 1.94 -29.54 -23.82
N ARG A 211 1.14 -29.35 -24.88
CA ARG A 211 1.65 -29.25 -26.27
C ARG A 211 2.57 -28.04 -26.46
N GLU A 212 2.19 -26.89 -25.91
CA GLU A 212 3.02 -25.68 -25.96
C GLU A 212 4.30 -25.81 -25.14
N SER A 213 4.22 -26.37 -23.93
CA SER A 213 5.39 -26.58 -23.06
C SER A 213 6.38 -27.55 -23.70
N LYS A 214 5.89 -28.64 -24.30
CA LYS A 214 6.71 -29.57 -25.09
C LYS A 214 7.39 -28.88 -26.27
N ARG A 215 6.65 -28.07 -27.05
CA ARG A 215 7.21 -27.31 -28.19
C ARG A 215 8.35 -26.39 -27.75
N ARG A 216 8.17 -25.65 -26.66
CA ARG A 216 9.20 -24.71 -26.14
C ARG A 216 10.44 -25.45 -25.62
N LEU A 217 10.27 -26.63 -25.01
CA LEU A 217 11.41 -27.43 -24.57
C LEU A 217 12.19 -27.99 -25.76
N LEU A 218 11.50 -28.46 -26.81
CA LEU A 218 12.16 -28.96 -28.03
C LEU A 218 12.90 -27.84 -28.77
N ASP A 219 12.31 -26.65 -28.87
CA ASP A 219 12.96 -25.46 -29.45
C ASP A 219 14.25 -25.09 -28.69
N VAL A 220 14.23 -25.15 -27.35
CA VAL A 220 15.44 -24.94 -26.54
C VAL A 220 16.48 -26.04 -26.75
N CYS A 221 16.06 -27.28 -27.02
CA CYS A 221 16.97 -28.38 -27.31
C CYS A 221 17.70 -28.18 -28.65
N ASP A 222 17.02 -27.66 -29.67
CA ASP A 222 17.57 -27.48 -31.01
C ASP A 222 18.74 -26.48 -31.06
N TYR A 223 18.76 -25.49 -30.16
CA TYR A 223 19.82 -24.47 -30.07
C TYR A 223 20.81 -24.67 -28.91
N SER A 224 20.73 -25.77 -28.16
CA SER A 224 21.58 -26.00 -26.98
C SER A 224 22.57 -27.15 -27.13
N THR A 225 23.80 -26.93 -26.66
CA THR A 225 24.80 -28.00 -26.49
C THR A 225 24.62 -28.69 -25.14
N ASN A 226 25.13 -29.91 -24.97
CA ASN A 226 24.94 -30.71 -23.74
C ASN A 226 25.38 -29.96 -22.45
N ASP A 227 26.40 -29.10 -22.54
CA ASP A 227 26.92 -28.31 -21.42
C ASP A 227 26.09 -27.04 -21.12
N THR A 228 25.31 -26.54 -22.10
CA THR A 228 24.51 -25.31 -21.97
C THR A 228 23.01 -25.59 -21.80
N LEU A 229 22.58 -26.83 -22.04
CA LEU A 229 21.19 -27.30 -21.99
C LEU A 229 20.53 -27.02 -20.62
N ALA A 230 21.21 -27.32 -19.52
CA ALA A 230 20.67 -27.08 -18.17
C ALA A 230 20.42 -25.59 -17.87
N SER A 231 21.30 -24.70 -18.33
CA SER A 231 21.15 -23.25 -18.11
C SER A 231 20.01 -22.67 -18.94
N ASN A 232 19.87 -23.10 -20.19
CA ASN A 232 18.82 -22.60 -21.08
C ASN A 232 17.43 -23.12 -20.70
N ILE A 233 17.35 -24.36 -20.23
CA ILE A 233 16.09 -24.93 -19.71
C ILE A 233 15.64 -24.20 -18.45
N SER A 234 16.53 -23.91 -17.50
CA SER A 234 16.15 -23.17 -16.29
C SER A 234 15.63 -21.76 -16.62
N LYS A 235 16.22 -21.08 -17.61
CA LYS A 235 15.69 -19.81 -18.13
C LYS A 235 14.29 -19.96 -18.73
N CYS A 236 14.06 -20.99 -19.53
CA CYS A 236 12.74 -21.27 -20.10
C CYS A 236 11.69 -21.51 -19.00
N VAL A 237 12.03 -22.36 -18.04
CA VAL A 237 11.16 -22.77 -16.93
C VAL A 237 10.80 -21.60 -16.00
N SER A 238 11.70 -20.62 -15.84
CA SER A 238 11.41 -19.42 -15.03
C SER A 238 10.18 -18.63 -15.53
N THR A 239 9.88 -18.69 -16.83
CA THR A 239 8.73 -17.99 -17.44
C THR A 239 7.39 -18.72 -17.27
N TRP A 240 7.41 -19.97 -16.81
CA TRP A 240 6.20 -20.81 -16.72
C TRP A 240 5.27 -20.38 -15.59
N LYS A 241 5.79 -19.75 -14.53
CA LYS A 241 4.96 -19.18 -13.45
C LYS A 241 3.99 -18.12 -13.97
N ASN A 242 4.41 -17.31 -14.93
CA ASN A 242 3.58 -16.28 -15.53
C ASN A 242 2.48 -16.87 -16.42
N ARG A 243 2.73 -18.04 -17.03
CA ARG A 243 1.74 -18.77 -17.84
C ARG A 243 0.62 -19.40 -17.00
N ALA A 244 0.95 -19.82 -15.78
CA ALA A 244 -0.05 -20.28 -14.81
C ALA A 244 -1.12 -19.21 -14.54
N ASN A 245 -0.68 -17.95 -14.43
CA ASN A 245 -1.57 -16.82 -14.20
C ASN A 245 -2.46 -16.53 -15.41
N THR A 246 -1.93 -16.63 -16.63
CA THR A 246 -2.73 -16.41 -17.84
C THR A 246 -3.79 -17.50 -18.04
N ILE A 247 -3.50 -18.76 -17.69
CA ILE A 247 -4.48 -19.84 -17.80
C ILE A 247 -5.60 -19.68 -16.76
N GLY A 248 -5.26 -19.26 -15.52
CA GLY A 248 -6.27 -18.96 -14.50
C GLY A 248 -7.17 -17.78 -14.86
N VAL A 249 -6.70 -16.85 -15.70
CA VAL A 249 -7.52 -15.74 -16.22
C VAL A 249 -8.39 -16.17 -17.42
N VAL A 250 -7.85 -16.99 -18.33
CA VAL A 250 -8.57 -17.46 -19.54
C VAL A 250 -9.62 -18.53 -19.23
N ALA A 251 -9.44 -19.33 -18.17
CA ALA A 251 -10.45 -20.30 -17.71
C ALA A 251 -11.74 -19.64 -17.17
N ASN A 252 -11.78 -18.30 -17.07
CA ASN A 252 -12.91 -17.50 -16.59
C ASN A 252 -13.56 -16.62 -17.68
N VAL A 253 -13.38 -16.95 -18.97
CA VAL A 253 -14.19 -16.45 -20.11
C VAL A 253 -14.95 -17.62 -20.72
#